data_AF-A0A1F3VD15-F1
#
_entry.id   AF-A0A1F3VD15-F1
#
_cell.length_a   1.000
_cell.length_b   1.000
_cell.length_c   1.000
_cell.angle_alpha   90.00
_cell.angle_beta   90.00
_cell.angle_gamma   90.00
#
_symmetry.space_group_name_H-M   'P 1'
#
loop_
_entity.id
_entity.type
_entity.pdbx_description
1 polymer ?
#
loop_
_entity_poly.entity_id
_entity_poly.type
_entity_poly.pdbx_seq_one_letter_code
_entity_poly.pdbx_strand_id
1 'polypeptide(L)'
;MQKIDLIKWPEQTLACILKEYPLGEIPHYLDTTDLIPENFEMFFQQLLDAINELKIDTRLSYPTYLIRKDFKSDAIPVLNSVDGLPSFFMKRARTLKGAELSLLGKIKILFLKANDRDLKEKVKAIGNIKSHHKNLYSVCKKTLFYDKLYQNLKKSGK
;
A
#
# COMPACT_ATOMS: atom_id res chain seq x y z
N MET A 1 9.92 -17.42 -5.37
CA MET A 1 10.57 -16.28 -4.70
C MET A 1 10.09 -15.01 -5.37
N GLN A 2 9.16 -14.28 -4.75
CA GLN A 2 8.73 -12.97 -5.28
C GLN A 2 9.78 -11.95 -4.88
N LYS A 3 10.39 -11.32 -5.89
CA LYS A 3 11.31 -10.20 -5.73
C LYS A 3 10.47 -8.99 -5.31
N ILE A 4 10.63 -8.55 -4.08
CA ILE A 4 10.02 -7.31 -3.59
C ILE A 4 10.93 -6.19 -4.08
N ASP A 5 10.49 -5.47 -5.11
CA ASP A 5 11.20 -4.28 -5.58
C ASP A 5 11.09 -3.18 -4.50
N LEU A 6 12.23 -2.80 -3.95
CA LEU A 6 12.32 -1.78 -2.90
C LEU A 6 12.19 -0.39 -3.53
N ILE A 7 11.07 0.28 -3.26
CA ILE A 7 10.87 1.70 -3.57
C ILE A 7 11.78 2.49 -2.61
N LYS A 8 12.71 3.30 -3.15
CA LYS A 8 13.39 4.35 -2.38
C LYS A 8 12.32 5.34 -1.91
N TRP A 9 12.06 5.38 -0.61
CA TRP A 9 11.16 6.37 -0.04
C TRP A 9 11.90 7.71 0.02
N PRO A 10 11.39 8.79 -0.63
CA PRO A 10 11.94 10.12 -0.40
C PRO A 10 11.80 10.47 1.08
N GLU A 11 12.83 11.07 1.69
CA GLU A 11 12.88 11.46 3.12
C GLU A 11 11.62 12.20 3.59
N GLN A 12 11.03 13.00 2.70
CA GLN A 12 9.76 13.71 2.91
C GLN A 12 8.58 12.78 3.23
N THR A 13 8.61 11.52 2.79
CA THR A 13 7.50 10.58 2.98
C THR A 13 7.43 10.06 4.41
N LEU A 14 8.57 9.78 5.05
CA LEU A 14 8.62 9.28 6.42
C LEU A 14 8.19 10.36 7.41
N ALA A 15 8.67 11.59 7.25
CA ALA A 15 8.21 12.73 8.05
C ALA A 15 6.72 13.02 7.84
N CYS A 16 6.21 12.92 6.61
CA CYS A 16 4.77 13.05 6.34
C CYS A 16 3.94 11.95 7.01
N ILE A 17 4.39 10.69 6.95
CA ILE A 17 3.74 9.58 7.65
C ILE A 17 3.76 9.87 9.16
N LEU A 18 4.91 10.18 9.74
CA LEU A 18 5.03 10.44 11.18
C LEU A 18 4.17 11.64 11.65
N LYS A 19 3.85 12.62 10.80
CA LYS A 19 2.90 13.71 11.11
C LYS A 19 1.44 13.23 11.21
N GLU A 20 1.05 12.23 10.43
CA GLU A 20 -0.33 11.73 10.42
C GLU A 20 -0.60 10.76 11.58
N TYR A 21 0.45 10.21 12.18
CA TYR A 21 0.33 9.29 13.31
C TYR A 21 0.56 10.03 14.65
N PRO A 22 -0.29 9.81 15.67
CA PRO A 22 -0.16 10.43 16.98
C PRO A 22 0.94 9.75 17.81
N LEU A 23 2.20 10.03 17.46
CA LEU A 23 3.37 9.49 18.12
C LEU A 23 3.41 9.98 19.58
N GLY A 24 3.47 9.03 20.52
CA GLY A 24 3.55 9.31 21.95
C GLY A 24 2.23 9.34 22.70
N GLU A 25 1.10 9.45 21.98
CA GLU A 25 -0.24 9.41 22.57
C GLU A 25 -0.77 7.97 22.70
N ILE A 26 -0.33 7.07 21.80
CA ILE A 26 -0.80 5.69 21.72
C ILE A 26 0.41 4.75 21.67
N PRO A 27 0.37 3.56 22.31
CA PRO A 27 1.40 2.54 22.16
C PRO A 27 1.55 2.11 20.70
N HIS A 28 2.74 2.26 20.13
CA HIS A 28 3.06 1.84 18.76
C HIS A 28 4.50 1.31 18.67
N TYR A 29 4.72 0.36 17.77
CA TYR A 29 6.03 -0.24 17.52
C TYR A 29 6.26 -0.38 16.01
N LEU A 30 7.52 -0.39 15.62
CA LEU A 30 7.97 -0.60 14.25
C LEU A 30 8.63 -1.97 14.16
N ASP A 31 8.02 -2.88 13.39
CA ASP A 31 8.62 -4.17 13.10
C ASP A 31 9.59 -4.04 11.92
N THR A 32 10.87 -4.28 12.18
CA THR A 32 11.94 -4.19 11.16
C THR A 32 12.63 -5.52 10.93
N THR A 33 12.03 -6.62 11.38
CA THR A 33 12.62 -7.97 11.33
C THR A 33 12.89 -8.44 9.91
N ASP A 34 12.05 -8.02 8.95
CA ASP A 34 12.18 -8.39 7.52
C ASP A 34 13.15 -7.49 6.73
N LEU A 35 13.72 -6.45 7.35
CA LEU A 35 14.65 -5.53 6.69
C LEU A 35 16.09 -6.07 6.70
N ILE A 36 16.67 -6.19 5.51
CA ILE A 36 18.09 -6.49 5.30
C ILE A 36 18.96 -5.47 6.06
N PRO A 37 20.06 -5.87 6.72
CA PRO A 37 20.90 -4.97 7.54
C PRO A 37 21.30 -3.65 6.88
N GLU A 38 21.74 -3.67 5.62
CA GLU A 38 22.17 -2.45 4.92
C GLU A 38 21.00 -1.47 4.69
N ASN A 39 19.79 -1.99 4.46
CA ASN A 39 18.59 -1.17 4.28
C ASN A 39 18.07 -0.62 5.61
N PHE A 40 18.35 -1.33 6.70
CA PHE A 40 17.93 -0.93 8.03
C PHE A 40 18.70 0.27 8.55
N GLU A 41 20.01 0.31 8.36
CA GLU A 41 20.80 1.48 8.79
C GLU A 41 20.32 2.75 8.09
N MET A 42 20.06 2.67 6.78
CA MET A 42 19.48 3.77 6.02
C MET A 42 18.09 4.17 6.53
N PHE A 43 17.21 3.19 6.79
CA PHE A 43 15.89 3.44 7.37
C PHE A 43 15.98 4.09 8.76
N PHE A 44 16.91 3.62 9.60
CA PHE A 44 17.10 4.11 10.95
C PHE A 44 17.60 5.56 10.96
N GLN A 45 18.53 5.91 10.08
CA GLN A 45 18.96 7.30 9.90
C GLN A 45 17.80 8.20 9.45
N GLN A 46 17.04 7.78 8.43
CA GLN A 46 15.87 8.52 7.97
C GLN A 46 14.81 8.71 9.05
N LEU A 47 14.62 7.70 9.91
CA LEU A 47 13.71 7.77 11.05
C LEU A 47 14.20 8.81 12.08
N LEU A 48 15.49 8.83 12.40
CA LEU A 48 16.07 9.82 13.32
C LEU A 48 15.95 11.24 12.76
N ASP A 49 16.25 11.42 11.47
CA ASP A 49 16.15 12.72 10.81
C ASP A 49 14.71 13.23 10.84
N ALA A 50 13.74 12.36 10.58
CA ALA A 50 12.32 12.70 10.64
C ALA A 50 11.85 13.03 12.08
N ILE A 51 12.30 12.29 13.09
CA ILE A 51 12.01 12.59 14.51
C ILE A 51 12.56 13.97 14.90
N ASN A 52 13.79 14.26 14.49
CA ASN A 52 14.45 15.54 14.74
C ASN A 52 13.74 16.71 14.03
N GLU A 53 13.35 16.53 12.76
CA GLU A 53 12.61 17.52 11.99
C GLU A 53 11.25 17.86 12.65
N LEU A 54 10.56 16.83 13.13
CA LEU A 54 9.26 16.97 13.79
C LEU A 54 9.36 17.44 15.24
N LYS A 55 10.57 17.55 15.81
CA LYS A 55 10.83 17.91 17.21
C LYS A 55 10.02 17.06 18.19
N ILE A 56 9.87 15.77 17.89
CA ILE A 56 9.17 14.85 18.77
C ILE A 56 10.09 14.58 19.96
N ASP A 57 9.63 14.90 21.16
CA ASP A 57 10.35 14.58 22.39
C ASP A 57 10.49 13.06 22.49
N THR A 58 11.66 12.54 22.82
CA THR A 58 11.89 11.10 23.00
C THR A 58 11.36 10.59 24.35
N ARG A 59 10.92 11.48 25.24
CA ARG A 59 10.33 11.18 26.56
C ARG A 59 8.81 11.04 26.55
N LEU A 60 8.25 10.52 25.46
CA LEU A 60 6.80 10.34 25.34
C LEU A 60 6.27 9.36 26.39
N SER A 61 5.01 9.57 26.80
CA SER A 61 4.26 8.63 27.64
C SER A 61 4.27 7.20 27.05
N TYR A 62 4.29 7.11 25.72
CA TYR A 62 4.44 5.87 24.97
C TYR A 62 5.58 5.98 23.97
N PRO A 63 6.80 5.53 24.30
CA PRO A 63 7.92 5.59 23.38
C PRO A 63 7.71 4.63 22.20
N THR A 64 8.20 5.02 21.03
CA THR A 64 8.24 4.17 19.84
C THR A 64 9.25 3.05 20.06
N TYR A 65 8.81 1.79 20.04
CA TYR A 65 9.74 0.65 20.11
C TYR A 65 10.08 0.15 18.71
N LEU A 66 11.34 -0.22 18.49
CA LEU A 66 11.80 -0.84 17.26
C LEU A 66 12.10 -2.32 17.49
N ILE A 67 11.52 -3.20 16.68
CA ILE A 67 11.75 -4.65 16.81
C ILE A 67 12.86 -5.05 15.85
N ARG A 68 14.02 -5.42 16.42
CA ARG A 68 15.20 -5.91 15.70
C ARG A 68 16.14 -6.67 16.63
N LYS A 69 16.64 -7.82 16.18
CA LYS A 69 17.44 -8.75 16.99
C LYS A 69 18.95 -8.44 17.00
N ASP A 70 19.43 -7.83 15.92
CA ASP A 70 20.85 -7.59 15.60
C ASP A 70 21.27 -6.12 15.80
N PHE A 71 20.43 -5.31 16.45
CA PHE A 71 20.67 -3.87 16.57
C PHE A 71 20.36 -3.33 17.97
N LYS A 72 21.12 -2.31 18.40
CA LYS A 72 20.88 -1.57 19.63
C LYS A 72 21.09 -0.09 19.36
N SER A 73 20.25 0.74 19.95
CA SER A 73 20.37 2.20 19.89
C SER A 73 19.94 2.82 21.21
N ASP A 74 20.61 3.92 21.56
CA ASP A 74 20.25 4.76 22.71
C ASP A 74 19.19 5.81 22.35
N ALA A 75 18.99 6.09 21.06
CA ALA A 75 18.05 7.11 20.59
C ALA A 75 16.60 6.62 20.60
N ILE A 76 16.38 5.35 20.29
CA ILE A 76 15.06 4.71 20.24
C ILE A 76 15.16 3.34 20.91
N PRO A 77 14.23 2.98 21.82
CA PRO A 77 14.21 1.66 22.45
C PRO A 77 14.11 0.53 21.42
N VAL A 78 15.12 -0.36 21.39
CA VAL A 78 15.15 -1.53 20.50
C VAL A 78 14.87 -2.80 21.29
N LEU A 79 13.98 -3.66 20.77
CA LEU A 79 13.61 -4.94 21.34
C LEU A 79 13.89 -6.08 20.35
N ASN A 80 14.28 -7.24 20.86
CA ASN A 80 14.59 -8.40 20.02
C ASN A 80 13.35 -9.10 19.42
N SER A 81 12.18 -8.92 20.04
CA SER A 81 10.91 -9.53 19.66
C SER A 81 9.75 -8.66 20.13
N VAL A 82 8.60 -8.79 19.47
CA VAL A 82 7.31 -8.22 19.88
C VAL A 82 6.92 -8.67 21.29
N ASP A 83 7.36 -9.85 21.73
CA ASP A 83 7.10 -10.37 23.09
C ASP A 83 7.79 -9.54 24.19
N GLY A 84 8.81 -8.76 23.83
CA GLY A 84 9.51 -7.86 24.75
C GLY A 84 8.79 -6.54 24.99
N LEU A 85 7.65 -6.29 24.33
CA LEU A 85 6.90 -5.05 24.49
C LEU A 85 6.25 -4.98 25.89
N PRO A 86 6.15 -3.78 26.48
CA PRO A 86 5.46 -3.60 27.75
C PRO A 86 4.01 -4.10 27.72
N SER A 87 3.50 -4.54 28.87
CA SER A 87 2.17 -5.15 28.99
C SER A 87 1.00 -4.27 28.52
N PHE A 88 1.16 -2.95 28.53
CA PHE A 88 0.16 -2.00 28.03
C PHE A 88 0.07 -1.94 26.49
N PHE A 89 1.06 -2.46 25.76
CA PHE A 89 0.96 -2.70 24.31
C PHE A 89 0.07 -3.91 24.01
N MET A 90 0.01 -4.86 24.94
CA MET A 90 -0.77 -6.07 24.78
C MET A 90 -2.22 -5.81 25.19
N LYS A 91 -3.03 -5.37 24.24
CA LYS A 91 -4.48 -5.48 24.38
C LYS A 91 -4.78 -6.97 24.46
N ARG A 92 -5.19 -7.48 25.65
CA ARG A 92 -5.53 -8.89 25.85
C ARG A 92 -6.58 -9.28 24.81
N ALA A 93 -6.13 -9.92 23.73
CA ALA A 93 -7.03 -10.49 22.76
C ALA A 93 -7.79 -11.57 23.49
N ARG A 94 -9.11 -11.41 23.62
CA ARG A 94 -9.95 -12.49 24.14
C ARG A 94 -9.71 -13.69 23.23
N THR A 95 -9.31 -14.82 23.81
CA THR A 95 -9.17 -16.07 23.05
C THR A 95 -10.49 -16.31 22.31
N LEU A 96 -10.42 -16.35 20.98
CA LEU A 96 -11.61 -16.50 20.15
C LEU A 96 -12.27 -17.83 20.51
N LYS A 97 -13.56 -17.79 20.85
CA LYS A 97 -14.33 -19.00 21.14
C LYS A 97 -14.50 -19.81 19.84
N GLY A 98 -14.73 -21.12 19.95
CA GLY A 98 -14.84 -22.01 18.78
C GLY A 98 -15.82 -21.53 17.69
N ALA A 99 -16.93 -20.89 18.08
CA ALA A 99 -17.88 -20.28 17.16
C ALA A 99 -17.30 -19.09 16.37
N GLU A 100 -16.48 -18.25 17.02
CA GLU A 100 -15.84 -17.08 16.42
C GLU A 100 -14.72 -17.51 15.46
N LEU A 101 -13.94 -18.54 15.83
CA LEU A 101 -12.94 -19.15 14.94
C LEU A 101 -13.58 -19.76 13.68
N SER A 102 -14.71 -20.45 13.84
CA SER A 102 -15.46 -20.99 12.70
C SER A 102 -15.98 -19.89 11.78
N LEU A 103 -16.49 -18.80 12.35
CA LEU A 103 -16.95 -17.63 11.59
C LEU A 103 -15.80 -16.97 10.83
N LEU A 104 -14.66 -16.77 11.49
CA LEU A 104 -13.45 -16.21 10.88
C LEU A 104 -12.96 -17.08 9.72
N GLY A 105 -12.97 -18.41 9.89
CA GLY A 105 -12.64 -19.35 8.83
C GLY A 105 -13.57 -19.22 7.61
N LYS A 106 -14.88 -19.11 7.84
CA LYS A 106 -15.87 -18.89 6.76
C LYS A 106 -15.63 -17.56 6.04
N ILE A 107 -15.37 -16.49 6.78
CA ILE A 107 -15.07 -15.16 6.22
C ILE A 107 -13.80 -15.21 5.37
N LYS A 108 -12.75 -15.88 5.85
CA LYS A 108 -11.49 -16.05 5.11
C LYS A 108 -11.69 -16.78 3.78
N ILE A 109 -12.50 -17.84 3.78
CA ILE A 109 -12.84 -18.59 2.55
C ILE A 109 -13.65 -17.71 1.58
N LEU A 110 -14.62 -16.94 2.09
CA LEU A 110 -15.40 -16.01 1.28
C LEU A 110 -14.53 -14.90 0.69
N PHE A 111 -13.59 -14.36 1.48
CA PHE A 111 -12.64 -13.36 1.03
C PHE A 111 -11.72 -13.91 -0.07
N LEU A 112 -11.19 -15.12 0.11
CA LEU A 112 -10.39 -15.78 -0.94
C LEU A 112 -11.22 -16.01 -2.20
N LYS A 113 -12.46 -16.51 -2.09
CA LYS A 113 -13.36 -16.66 -3.24
C LYS A 113 -13.74 -15.33 -3.91
N ALA A 114 -13.79 -14.24 -3.15
CA ALA A 114 -14.06 -12.91 -3.68
C ALA A 114 -12.84 -12.32 -4.40
N ASN A 115 -11.63 -12.57 -3.87
CA ASN A 115 -10.38 -12.16 -4.51
C ASN A 115 -10.02 -13.02 -5.73
N ASP A 116 -10.39 -14.29 -5.73
CA ASP A 116 -10.20 -15.23 -6.84
C ASP A 116 -11.22 -14.98 -7.98
N ARG A 117 -12.26 -14.19 -7.72
CA ARG A 117 -13.09 -13.65 -8.79
C ARG A 117 -12.33 -12.50 -9.43
N ASP A 118 -11.84 -12.78 -10.62
CA ASP A 118 -11.13 -11.89 -11.53
C ASP A 118 -12.01 -10.76 -12.12
N LEU A 119 -12.78 -10.11 -11.26
CA LEU A 119 -13.70 -9.02 -11.55
C LEU A 119 -12.93 -7.81 -12.05
N LYS A 120 -11.73 -7.56 -11.52
CA LYS A 120 -10.88 -6.46 -11.95
C LYS A 120 -10.41 -6.62 -13.39
N GLU A 121 -9.94 -7.80 -13.80
CA GLU A 121 -9.54 -8.00 -15.19
C GLU A 121 -10.75 -8.03 -16.13
N LYS A 122 -11.89 -8.60 -15.71
CA LYS A 122 -13.13 -8.54 -16.49
C LYS A 122 -13.63 -7.11 -16.71
N VAL A 123 -13.59 -6.25 -15.69
CA VAL A 123 -13.94 -4.83 -15.82
C VAL A 123 -12.96 -4.12 -16.76
N LYS A 124 -11.66 -4.42 -16.66
CA LYS A 124 -10.64 -3.87 -17.56
C LYS A 124 -10.87 -4.31 -19.01
N ALA A 125 -11.21 -5.58 -19.24
CA ALA A 125 -11.51 -6.13 -20.57
C ALA A 125 -12.75 -5.46 -21.19
N ILE A 126 -13.83 -5.28 -20.42
CA ILE A 126 -15.02 -4.56 -20.87
C ILE A 126 -14.71 -3.10 -21.19
N GLY A 127 -13.89 -2.43 -20.36
CA GLY A 127 -13.42 -1.07 -20.61
C GLY A 127 -12.66 -0.94 -21.94
N ASN A 128 -11.78 -1.89 -22.22
CA ASN A 128 -11.01 -1.94 -23.47
C ASN A 128 -11.92 -2.20 -24.69
N ILE A 129 -12.88 -3.12 -24.60
CA ILE A 129 -13.83 -3.38 -25.69
C ILE A 129 -14.64 -2.11 -25.99
N LYS A 130 -15.11 -1.40 -24.97
CA LYS A 130 -15.86 -0.15 -25.13
C LYS A 130 -15.05 0.95 -25.82
N SER A 131 -13.75 1.09 -25.51
CA SER A 131 -12.90 2.07 -26.17
C SER A 131 -12.66 1.73 -27.64
N HIS A 132 -12.49 0.44 -27.97
CA HIS A 132 -12.33 -0.02 -29.34
C HIS A 132 -13.59 0.22 -30.17
N HIS A 133 -14.79 -0.03 -29.61
CA HIS A 133 -16.05 0.27 -30.30
C HIS A 133 -16.24 1.78 -30.57
N LYS A 134 -15.86 2.66 -29.63
CA LYS A 134 -15.90 4.11 -29.86
C LYS A 134 -14.95 4.53 -30.99
N ASN A 135 -13.75 3.97 -31.02
CA ASN A 135 -12.77 4.27 -32.07
C ASN A 135 -13.25 3.76 -33.43
N LEU A 136 -13.76 2.53 -33.50
CA LEU A 136 -14.33 1.95 -34.71
C LEU A 136 -15.47 2.80 -35.25
N TYR A 137 -16.39 3.23 -34.38
CA TYR A 137 -17.49 4.12 -34.77
C TYR A 137 -16.99 5.45 -35.36
N SER A 138 -15.99 6.07 -34.73
CA SER A 138 -15.36 7.30 -35.22
C SER A 138 -14.74 7.11 -36.60
N VAL A 139 -14.00 6.01 -36.80
CA VAL A 139 -13.40 5.67 -38.09
C VAL A 139 -14.47 5.43 -39.15
N CYS A 140 -15.48 4.58 -38.89
CA CYS A 140 -16.58 4.34 -39.82
C CYS A 140 -17.30 5.63 -40.22
N LYS A 141 -17.53 6.54 -39.27
CA LYS A 141 -18.17 7.84 -39.56
C LYS A 141 -17.30 8.71 -40.47
N LYS A 142 -15.99 8.74 -40.25
CA LYS A 142 -15.04 9.45 -41.12
C LYS A 142 -14.98 8.84 -42.51
N THR A 143 -14.88 7.52 -42.62
CA THR A 143 -14.86 6.82 -43.91
C THR A 143 -16.14 7.08 -44.70
N LEU A 144 -17.30 7.01 -44.05
CA LEU A 144 -18.58 7.30 -44.69
C LEU A 144 -18.71 8.76 -45.14
N PHE A 145 -18.08 9.69 -44.43
CA PHE A 145 -17.98 11.08 -44.86
C PHE A 145 -17.09 11.22 -46.11
N TYR A 146 -15.91 10.60 -46.12
CA TYR A 146 -15.00 10.65 -47.27
C TYR A 146 -15.60 9.99 -48.51
N ASP A 147 -16.31 8.88 -48.37
CA ASP A 147 -17.02 8.24 -49.47
C ASP A 147 -18.07 9.17 -50.08
N LYS A 148 -18.86 9.85 -49.23
CA LYS A 148 -19.85 10.83 -49.70
C LYS A 148 -19.18 12.00 -50.43
N LEU A 149 -18.07 12.50 -49.90
CA LEU A 149 -17.32 13.60 -50.51
C LEU A 149 -16.75 13.19 -51.87
N TYR A 150 -16.17 12.00 -51.96
CA TYR A 150 -15.66 11.43 -53.21
C TYR A 150 -16.77 11.26 -54.27
N GLN A 151 -17.94 10.72 -53.87
CA GLN A 151 -19.09 10.58 -54.77
C GLN A 151 -19.60 11.93 -55.28
N ASN A 152 -19.60 12.96 -54.44
CA ASN A 152 -20.02 14.31 -54.82
C ASN A 152 -19.02 14.99 -55.77
N LEU A 153 -17.71 14.82 -55.53
CA LEU A 153 -16.67 15.31 -56.44
C LEU A 153 -16.73 14.60 -57.80
N LYS A 154 -16.94 13.28 -57.81
CA LYS A 154 -17.10 12.50 -59.05
C LYS A 154 -18.33 12.93 -59.87
N LYS A 155 -19.39 13.39 -59.21
CA LYS A 155 -20.59 13.92 -59.86
C LYS A 155 -20.43 15.36 -60.37
N SER A 156 -19.57 16.18 -59.74
CA SER A 156 -19.35 17.58 -60.13
C SER A 156 -18.24 17.76 -61.18
N GLY A 157 -17.42 16.73 -61.42
CA GLY A 157 -16.37 16.72 -62.43
C GLY A 157 -16.78 16.15 -63.81
N LYS A 158 -18.09 16.03 -64.05
CA LYS A 158 -18.70 15.80 -65.38
C LYS A 158 -19.52 17.01 -65.74
#